data_AF-A0A1Q8JNE8-F1
#
_entry.id   AF-A0A1Q8JNE8-F1
#
_cell.length_a   1.000
_cell.length_b   1.000
_cell.length_c   1.000
_cell.angle_alpha   90.00
_cell.angle_beta   90.00
_cell.angle_gamma   90.00
#
_symmetry.space_group_name_H-M   'P 1'
#
loop_
_entity.id
_entity.type
_entity.pdbx_description
1 polymer ?
#
loop_
_entity_poly.entity_id
_entity_poly.type
_entity_poly.pdbx_seq_one_letter_code
_entity_poly.pdbx_strand_id
1 'polypeptide(L)'
;MSLGRRRAWSAVLLAGVLVLAGCTAAPEPPPAPVVPPPPVGGGPPAPGSDGLPRQAFGAFLGSDSSGVEAIGGFEQFLGRPTTVGHTYLPGETWEGIEGPEQILGPWSRWKAEHPGDLFVLNVPMAAPNEAEVGDDEVAALLRRGAAGEYDRHYAELARRLVDRGLQDAVLLPGWEMNGDTYTHRCEPAPEAWKQYYRRVVDVLRAQPGQRFRFDFTPSRGVDAISWPQCYPGDDVVDIIGMDTYDQPPGASWEEYVGQQDGLGDQARFAAEHGKPVSFPEWGCSATATTRSTSGTCTPGWRPRTPSTAP
;
A
#
# COMPACT_ATOMS: atom_id res chain seq x y z
N MET A 1 -3.97 57.90 61.14
CA MET A 1 -4.21 58.87 60.05
C MET A 1 -4.07 58.14 58.72
N SER A 2 -5.07 58.30 57.83
CA SER A 2 -5.19 57.79 56.43
C SER A 2 -5.08 56.27 56.18
N LEU A 3 -6.16 55.52 55.89
CA LEU A 3 -6.94 55.44 54.62
C LEU A 3 -6.03 55.61 53.38
N GLY A 4 -5.84 54.67 52.46
CA GLY A 4 -6.66 53.55 51.98
C GLY A 4 -6.99 53.80 50.51
N ARG A 5 -6.64 52.89 49.58
CA ARG A 5 -7.45 52.57 48.38
C ARG A 5 -6.82 51.48 47.50
N ARG A 6 -7.69 50.51 47.21
CA ARG A 6 -7.56 49.38 46.28
C ARG A 6 -7.61 49.93 44.84
N ARG A 7 -6.78 49.40 43.95
CA ARG A 7 -6.89 49.68 42.51
C ARG A 7 -8.02 48.82 41.92
N ALA A 8 -9.08 49.50 41.50
CA ALA A 8 -10.21 48.95 40.78
C ALA A 8 -9.82 48.66 39.32
N TRP A 9 -10.42 47.60 38.79
CA TRP A 9 -10.38 47.24 37.37
C TRP A 9 -11.30 48.21 36.61
N SER A 10 -10.82 48.80 35.52
CA SER A 10 -11.63 49.59 34.61
C SER A 10 -11.61 48.92 33.24
N ALA A 11 -12.74 48.31 32.89
CA ALA A 11 -13.08 47.90 31.55
C ALA A 11 -13.25 49.14 30.67
N VAL A 12 -12.51 49.20 29.56
CA VAL A 12 -12.73 50.18 28.49
C VAL A 12 -13.49 49.47 27.38
N LEU A 13 -14.78 49.80 27.27
CA LEU A 13 -15.62 49.52 26.11
C LEU A 13 -15.25 50.51 24.99
N LEU A 14 -14.63 50.02 23.93
CA LEU A 14 -14.50 50.75 22.67
C LEU A 14 -15.53 50.20 21.69
N ALA A 15 -16.56 51.01 21.44
CA ALA A 15 -17.57 50.77 20.41
C ALA A 15 -16.94 50.94 19.03
N GLY A 16 -16.78 49.82 18.30
CA GLY A 16 -16.42 49.82 16.88
C GLY A 16 -17.67 49.77 16.01
N VAL A 17 -17.85 50.77 15.16
CA VAL A 17 -18.90 50.87 14.15
C VAL A 17 -18.73 49.75 13.12
N LEU A 18 -19.76 48.94 12.93
CA LEU A 18 -19.83 47.92 11.88
C LEU A 18 -20.28 48.60 10.57
N VAL A 19 -19.37 48.77 9.62
CA VAL A 19 -19.72 49.13 8.23
C VAL A 19 -19.93 47.82 7.46
N LEU A 20 -21.18 47.47 7.17
CA LEU A 20 -21.52 46.39 6.25
C LEU A 20 -21.28 46.87 4.82
N ALA A 21 -20.07 46.64 4.30
CA ALA A 21 -19.81 46.69 2.86
C ALA A 21 -20.34 45.40 2.22
N GLY A 22 -21.49 45.49 1.57
CA GLY A 22 -22.03 44.41 0.75
C GLY A 22 -21.12 44.15 -0.46
N CYS A 23 -20.24 43.15 -0.37
CA CYS A 23 -19.61 42.57 -1.54
C CYS A 23 -20.57 41.54 -2.14
N THR A 24 -21.27 41.93 -3.21
CA THR A 24 -21.91 40.96 -4.12
C THR A 24 -20.79 40.17 -4.81
N ALA A 25 -20.61 38.90 -4.43
CA ALA A 25 -19.76 37.98 -5.18
C ALA A 25 -20.38 37.78 -6.58
N ALA A 26 -19.58 38.03 -7.62
CA ALA A 26 -19.95 37.67 -8.99
C ALA A 26 -20.04 36.13 -9.11
N PRO A 27 -20.96 35.58 -9.89
CA PRO A 27 -21.03 34.13 -10.12
C PRO A 27 -19.76 33.65 -10.83
N GLU A 28 -19.16 32.60 -10.28
CA GLU A 28 -17.98 31.93 -10.81
C GLU A 28 -18.32 31.29 -12.18
N PRO A 29 -17.46 31.40 -13.21
CA PRO A 29 -17.71 30.77 -14.50
C PRO A 29 -17.77 29.24 -14.34
N PRO A 30 -18.63 28.55 -15.11
CA PRO A 30 -18.76 27.10 -15.02
C PRO A 30 -17.41 26.43 -15.32
N PRO A 31 -17.08 25.33 -14.62
CA PRO A 31 -15.85 24.59 -14.86
C PRO A 31 -15.79 24.15 -16.33
N ALA A 32 -14.63 24.32 -16.94
CA ALA A 32 -14.39 23.85 -18.30
C ALA A 32 -14.72 22.35 -18.40
N PRO A 33 -15.32 21.88 -19.51
CA PRO A 33 -15.62 20.48 -19.68
C PRO A 33 -14.32 19.67 -19.59
N VAL A 34 -14.22 18.83 -18.55
CA VAL A 34 -13.15 17.85 -18.40
C VAL A 34 -13.26 16.91 -19.60
N VAL A 35 -12.30 17.03 -20.53
CA VAL A 35 -12.12 16.04 -21.58
C VAL A 35 -11.61 14.78 -20.88
N PRO A 36 -12.35 13.66 -20.91
CA PRO A 36 -11.83 12.42 -20.35
C PRO A 36 -10.50 12.10 -21.04
N PRO A 37 -9.47 11.61 -20.32
CA PRO A 37 -8.27 11.13 -20.97
C PRO A 37 -8.68 10.10 -22.03
N PRO A 38 -7.99 10.07 -23.19
CA PRO A 38 -8.27 9.04 -24.17
C PRO A 38 -8.23 7.67 -23.47
N PRO A 39 -9.10 6.72 -23.83
CA PRO A 39 -9.01 5.38 -23.29
C PRO A 39 -7.57 4.93 -23.46
N VAL A 40 -6.92 4.55 -22.36
CA VAL A 40 -5.58 3.94 -22.41
C VAL A 40 -5.80 2.65 -23.19
N GLY A 41 -5.60 2.73 -24.50
CA GLY A 41 -5.70 1.58 -25.38
C GLY A 41 -4.79 0.51 -24.83
N GLY A 42 -5.30 -0.71 -24.74
CA GLY A 42 -4.55 -1.86 -24.27
C GLY A 42 -3.26 -1.99 -25.08
N GLY A 43 -2.19 -1.40 -24.54
CA GLY A 43 -0.84 -1.66 -25.02
C GLY A 43 -0.57 -3.16 -24.89
N PRO A 44 0.42 -3.68 -25.65
CA PRO A 44 0.87 -5.03 -25.42
C PRO A 44 1.20 -5.21 -23.92
N PRO A 45 0.83 -6.36 -23.31
CA PRO A 45 1.16 -6.65 -21.92
C PRO A 45 2.64 -6.38 -21.67
N ALA A 46 2.96 -5.74 -20.54
CA ALA A 46 4.34 -5.52 -20.14
C ALA A 46 5.09 -6.86 -20.10
N PRO A 47 6.35 -6.93 -20.56
CA PRO A 47 7.17 -8.13 -20.42
C PRO A 47 7.12 -8.67 -18.98
N GLY A 48 6.82 -9.97 -18.78
CA GLY A 48 6.69 -10.55 -17.43
C GLY A 48 5.28 -10.46 -16.81
N SER A 49 4.30 -9.84 -17.47
CA SER A 49 2.88 -9.96 -17.09
C SER A 49 2.22 -11.26 -17.55
N ASP A 50 2.98 -12.17 -18.15
CA ASP A 50 2.51 -13.47 -18.61
C ASP A 50 1.88 -14.25 -17.45
N GLY A 51 0.59 -14.56 -17.60
CA GLY A 51 -0.18 -15.28 -16.59
C GLY A 51 -0.61 -14.46 -15.36
N LEU A 52 -0.51 -13.13 -15.37
CA LEU A 52 -1.27 -12.28 -14.42
C LEU A 52 -2.66 -11.95 -14.98
N PRO A 53 -3.75 -12.09 -14.19
CA PRO A 53 -5.08 -11.67 -14.63
C PRO A 53 -5.15 -10.16 -14.87
N ARG A 54 -5.73 -9.74 -16.00
CA ARG A 54 -5.90 -8.30 -16.34
C ARG A 54 -6.86 -7.53 -15.43
N GLN A 55 -7.63 -8.23 -14.59
CA GLN A 55 -8.61 -7.64 -13.67
C GLN A 55 -8.57 -8.36 -12.31
N ALA A 56 -7.35 -8.59 -11.81
CA ALA A 56 -7.13 -9.13 -10.48
C ALA A 56 -7.68 -8.14 -9.42
N PHE A 57 -8.55 -8.62 -8.55
CA PHE A 57 -9.17 -7.84 -7.49
C PHE A 57 -9.43 -8.70 -6.26
N GLY A 58 -9.09 -8.17 -5.08
CA GLY A 58 -9.35 -8.79 -3.78
C GLY A 58 -9.40 -7.74 -2.68
N ALA A 59 -9.50 -8.21 -1.46
CA ALA A 59 -9.43 -7.39 -0.26
C ALA A 59 -8.75 -8.17 0.86
N PHE A 60 -8.00 -7.47 1.71
CA PHE A 60 -7.57 -8.01 2.98
C PHE A 60 -8.75 -8.04 3.96
N LEU A 61 -9.17 -9.24 4.37
CA LEU A 61 -10.30 -9.46 5.28
C LEU A 61 -9.91 -10.12 6.60
N GLY A 62 -8.60 -10.32 6.82
CA GLY A 62 -8.03 -11.04 7.97
C GLY A 62 -6.94 -12.01 7.53
N SER A 63 -6.00 -12.31 8.42
CA SER A 63 -4.84 -13.13 8.04
C SER A 63 -5.07 -14.64 8.13
N ASP A 64 -5.93 -15.08 9.04
CA ASP A 64 -6.18 -16.49 9.32
C ASP A 64 -7.48 -17.00 8.65
N SER A 65 -8.08 -18.05 9.20
CA SER A 65 -9.34 -18.59 8.69
C SER A 65 -10.47 -17.57 8.65
N SER A 66 -10.47 -16.58 9.54
CA SER A 66 -11.51 -15.53 9.55
C SER A 66 -11.53 -14.72 8.26
N GLY A 67 -10.36 -14.44 7.68
CA GLY A 67 -10.24 -13.71 6.42
C GLY A 67 -10.84 -14.49 5.25
N VAL A 68 -10.52 -15.79 5.16
CA VAL A 68 -11.09 -16.69 4.14
C VAL A 68 -12.61 -16.82 4.29
N GLU A 69 -13.10 -16.97 5.52
CA GLU A 69 -14.54 -17.09 5.82
C GLU A 69 -15.32 -15.81 5.46
N ALA A 70 -14.68 -14.64 5.53
CA ALA A 70 -15.30 -13.37 5.20
C ALA A 70 -15.45 -13.11 3.69
N ILE A 71 -14.70 -13.81 2.84
CA ILE A 71 -14.70 -13.59 1.37
C ILE A 71 -16.10 -13.72 0.78
N GLY A 72 -16.83 -14.78 1.12
CA GLY A 72 -18.16 -15.01 0.55
C GLY A 72 -19.17 -13.91 0.90
N GLY A 73 -19.06 -13.30 2.09
CA GLY A 73 -19.88 -12.14 2.48
C GLY A 73 -19.48 -10.88 1.72
N PHE A 74 -18.17 -10.68 1.51
CA PHE A 74 -17.65 -9.56 0.73
C PHE A 74 -18.05 -9.65 -0.75
N GLU A 75 -17.98 -10.82 -1.37
CA GLU A 75 -18.41 -11.04 -2.75
C GLU A 75 -19.91 -10.80 -2.95
N GLN A 76 -20.73 -11.18 -1.97
CA GLN A 76 -22.16 -10.86 -1.97
C GLN A 76 -22.40 -9.35 -1.93
N PHE A 77 -21.65 -8.63 -1.09
CA PHE A 77 -21.70 -7.17 -1.03
C PHE A 77 -21.27 -6.52 -2.35
N LEU A 78 -20.20 -7.01 -2.98
CA LEU A 78 -19.70 -6.51 -4.26
C LEU A 78 -20.56 -6.89 -5.47
N GLY A 79 -21.35 -7.97 -5.37
CA GLY A 79 -22.08 -8.55 -6.48
C GLY A 79 -21.19 -9.20 -7.54
N ARG A 80 -19.93 -9.51 -7.21
CA ARG A 80 -18.96 -10.20 -8.09
C ARG A 80 -17.95 -11.01 -7.27
N PRO A 81 -17.37 -12.08 -7.84
CA PRO A 81 -16.26 -12.79 -7.22
C PRO A 81 -15.00 -11.92 -7.08
N THR A 82 -14.23 -12.23 -6.05
CA THR A 82 -12.82 -11.86 -5.92
C THR A 82 -11.96 -12.83 -6.73
N THR A 83 -10.77 -12.39 -7.12
CA THR A 83 -9.79 -13.19 -7.89
C THR A 83 -8.39 -13.12 -7.25
N VAL A 84 -8.32 -12.55 -6.04
CA VAL A 84 -7.10 -12.35 -5.27
C VAL A 84 -7.42 -12.63 -3.80
N GLY A 85 -6.77 -13.64 -3.24
CA GLY A 85 -6.67 -13.82 -1.80
C GLY A 85 -5.42 -13.11 -1.31
N HIS A 86 -5.57 -12.15 -0.39
CA HIS A 86 -4.46 -11.32 0.10
C HIS A 86 -4.37 -11.40 1.62
N THR A 87 -3.15 -11.62 2.13
CA THR A 87 -2.90 -11.82 3.55
C THR A 87 -1.46 -11.44 3.95
N TYR A 88 -1.19 -11.45 5.27
CA TYR A 88 0.10 -11.08 5.87
C TYR A 88 0.61 -12.22 6.74
N LEU A 89 1.92 -12.45 6.69
CA LEU A 89 2.59 -13.26 7.70
C LEU A 89 2.78 -12.47 9.00
N PRO A 90 2.70 -13.14 10.17
CA PRO A 90 3.12 -12.55 11.44
C PRO A 90 4.60 -12.14 11.37
N GLY A 91 4.92 -10.99 11.96
CA GLY A 91 6.27 -10.41 11.96
C GLY A 91 6.94 -10.39 13.33
N GLU A 92 6.29 -10.87 14.39
CA GLU A 92 6.78 -10.78 15.77
C GLU A 92 7.97 -11.69 16.03
N THR A 93 8.01 -12.86 15.38
CA THR A 93 9.10 -13.83 15.47
C THR A 93 9.45 -14.41 14.11
N TRP A 94 10.65 -14.96 13.99
CA TRP A 94 11.09 -15.64 12.77
C TRP A 94 10.21 -16.86 12.44
N GLU A 95 9.74 -17.59 13.45
CA GLU A 95 8.79 -18.70 13.27
C GLU A 95 7.44 -18.24 12.70
N GLY A 96 7.04 -17.00 12.96
CA GLY A 96 5.88 -16.36 12.33
C GLY A 96 6.09 -16.14 10.83
N ILE A 97 7.29 -15.71 10.44
CA ILE A 97 7.68 -15.49 9.03
C ILE A 97 7.82 -16.82 8.27
N GLU A 98 8.04 -17.93 8.95
CA GLU A 98 8.10 -19.26 8.31
C GLU A 98 6.76 -19.74 7.74
N GLY A 99 5.66 -19.00 7.94
CA GLY A 99 4.34 -19.39 7.42
C GLY A 99 3.69 -20.47 8.28
N PRO A 100 3.05 -20.09 9.38
CA PRO A 100 2.49 -21.04 10.33
C PRO A 100 1.14 -21.59 9.82
N GLU A 101 0.78 -22.79 10.26
CA GLU A 101 -0.35 -23.54 9.69
C GLU A 101 -1.70 -22.84 9.83
N GLN A 102 -1.90 -22.08 10.90
CA GLN A 102 -3.11 -21.29 11.11
C GLN A 102 -3.32 -20.19 10.06
N ILE A 103 -2.24 -19.76 9.39
CA ILE A 103 -2.29 -18.81 8.28
C ILE A 103 -2.33 -19.58 6.96
N LEU A 104 -1.31 -20.40 6.67
CA LEU A 104 -1.19 -21.01 5.34
C LEU A 104 -2.25 -22.09 5.04
N GLY A 105 -2.75 -22.80 6.06
CA GLY A 105 -3.73 -23.88 5.89
C GLY A 105 -5.05 -23.40 5.29
N PRO A 106 -5.72 -22.38 5.87
CA PRO A 106 -6.92 -21.78 5.28
C PRO A 106 -6.72 -21.26 3.86
N TRP A 107 -5.65 -20.51 3.61
CA TRP A 107 -5.38 -19.94 2.28
C TRP A 107 -5.01 -21.00 1.24
N SER A 108 -4.34 -22.07 1.63
CA SER A 108 -4.09 -23.24 0.79
C SER A 108 -5.40 -23.89 0.32
N ARG A 109 -6.36 -24.10 1.22
CA ARG A 109 -7.69 -24.63 0.86
C ARG A 109 -8.43 -23.69 -0.07
N TRP A 110 -8.45 -22.40 0.25
CA TRP A 110 -9.07 -21.38 -0.61
C TRP A 110 -8.47 -21.41 -2.02
N LYS A 111 -7.14 -21.39 -2.15
CA LYS A 111 -6.43 -21.43 -3.44
C LYS A 111 -6.70 -22.72 -4.22
N ALA A 112 -6.85 -23.86 -3.54
CA ALA A 112 -7.20 -25.13 -4.19
C ALA A 112 -8.62 -25.13 -4.79
N GLU A 113 -9.55 -24.42 -4.17
CA GLU A 113 -10.92 -24.23 -4.66
C GLU A 113 -11.02 -23.16 -5.77
N HIS A 114 -10.02 -22.28 -5.87
CA HIS A 114 -9.97 -21.15 -6.80
C HIS A 114 -8.77 -21.26 -7.77
N PRO A 115 -8.71 -22.30 -8.62
CA PRO A 115 -7.61 -22.47 -9.55
C PRO A 115 -7.59 -21.33 -10.58
N GLY A 116 -6.49 -20.58 -10.61
CA GLY A 116 -6.29 -19.44 -11.51
C GLY A 116 -6.32 -18.07 -10.81
N ASP A 117 -6.88 -18.00 -9.61
CA ASP A 117 -6.88 -16.78 -8.80
C ASP A 117 -5.53 -16.56 -8.12
N LEU A 118 -5.16 -15.32 -7.84
CA LEU A 118 -3.88 -15.00 -7.22
C LEU A 118 -3.95 -15.22 -5.70
N PHE A 119 -2.85 -15.72 -5.14
CA PHE A 119 -2.61 -15.63 -3.71
C PHE A 119 -1.44 -14.66 -3.48
N VAL A 120 -1.71 -13.58 -2.74
CA VAL A 120 -0.77 -12.49 -2.45
C VAL A 120 -0.42 -12.53 -0.97
N LEU A 121 0.86 -12.51 -0.65
CA LEU A 121 1.36 -12.68 0.70
C LEU A 121 2.41 -11.62 1.04
N ASN A 122 2.13 -10.78 2.03
CA ASN A 122 3.13 -9.88 2.62
C ASN A 122 4.08 -10.66 3.52
N VAL A 123 5.38 -10.51 3.26
CA VAL A 123 6.45 -11.29 3.92
C VAL A 123 7.39 -10.33 4.64
N PRO A 124 7.42 -10.34 5.99
CA PRO A 124 8.35 -9.49 6.73
C PRO A 124 9.81 -9.84 6.40
N MET A 125 10.64 -8.81 6.30
CA MET A 125 12.09 -8.98 6.14
C MET A 125 12.85 -8.95 7.47
N ALA A 126 12.17 -8.64 8.57
CA ALA A 126 12.73 -8.59 9.91
C ALA A 126 11.76 -9.19 10.93
N ALA A 127 12.31 -9.72 12.03
CA ALA A 127 11.54 -10.07 13.22
C ALA A 127 12.30 -9.57 14.48
N PRO A 128 11.62 -8.87 15.41
CA PRO A 128 10.25 -8.34 15.31
C PRO A 128 10.13 -7.25 14.22
N ASN A 129 9.08 -7.31 13.40
CA ASN A 129 8.92 -6.46 12.22
C ASN A 129 8.49 -5.02 12.53
N GLU A 130 7.79 -4.81 13.64
CA GLU A 130 7.22 -3.52 14.05
C GLU A 130 7.79 -3.07 15.40
N ALA A 131 9.01 -3.51 15.73
CA ALA A 131 9.67 -3.02 16.93
C ALA A 131 10.19 -1.60 16.72
N GLU A 132 10.00 -0.76 17.73
CA GLU A 132 10.59 0.57 17.80
C GLU A 132 12.10 0.45 18.09
N VAL A 133 12.90 0.30 17.03
CA VAL A 133 14.37 0.21 17.11
C VAL A 133 15.05 1.34 16.34
N GLY A 134 16.21 1.76 16.87
CA GLY A 134 17.01 2.84 16.28
C GLY A 134 17.75 2.42 15.01
N ASP A 135 18.22 3.42 14.26
CA ASP A 135 18.86 3.24 12.95
C ASP A 135 20.08 2.32 12.95
N ASP A 136 20.93 2.41 13.98
CA ASP A 136 22.10 1.53 14.10
C ASP A 136 21.71 0.04 14.20
N GLU A 137 20.59 -0.25 14.86
CA GLU A 137 20.07 -1.60 15.01
C GLU A 137 19.45 -2.11 13.71
N VAL A 138 18.67 -1.27 13.01
CA VAL A 138 18.16 -1.57 11.67
C VAL A 138 19.30 -1.85 10.70
N ALA A 139 20.31 -0.97 10.66
CA ALA A 139 21.46 -1.14 9.77
C ALA A 139 22.23 -2.43 10.06
N ALA A 140 22.36 -2.82 11.35
CA ALA A 140 22.97 -4.07 11.73
C ALA A 140 22.11 -5.28 11.29
N LEU A 141 20.80 -5.22 11.47
CA LEU A 141 19.87 -6.27 11.05
C LEU A 141 19.92 -6.48 9.54
N LEU A 142 19.82 -5.40 8.75
CA LEU A 142 19.88 -5.47 7.28
C LEU A 142 21.20 -6.08 6.80
N ARG A 143 22.33 -5.73 7.44
CA ARG A 143 23.65 -6.31 7.12
C ARG A 143 23.75 -7.80 7.47
N ARG A 144 23.18 -8.24 8.58
CA ARG A 144 23.11 -9.68 8.94
C ARG A 144 22.23 -10.45 7.96
N GLY A 145 21.10 -9.87 7.57
CA GLY A 145 20.24 -10.41 6.53
C GLY A 145 20.95 -10.54 5.18
N ALA A 146 21.63 -9.49 4.73
CA ALA A 146 22.45 -9.51 3.51
C ALA A 146 23.58 -10.55 3.57
N ALA A 147 24.10 -10.84 4.76
CA ALA A 147 25.09 -11.90 4.99
C ALA A 147 24.49 -13.32 5.05
N GLY A 148 23.16 -13.47 4.96
CA GLY A 148 22.45 -14.74 4.92
C GLY A 148 22.09 -15.34 6.27
N GLU A 149 22.18 -14.57 7.37
CA GLU A 149 21.90 -15.09 8.72
C GLU A 149 20.47 -15.63 8.87
N TYR A 150 19.53 -15.11 8.08
CA TYR A 150 18.11 -15.41 8.17
C TYR A 150 17.59 -16.35 7.07
N ASP A 151 18.47 -16.81 6.17
CA ASP A 151 18.12 -17.62 4.99
C ASP A 151 17.24 -18.84 5.33
N ARG A 152 17.52 -19.50 6.45
CA ARG A 152 16.79 -20.70 6.87
C ARG A 152 15.28 -20.47 7.02
N HIS A 153 14.88 -19.26 7.43
CA HIS A 153 13.48 -18.94 7.67
C HIS A 153 12.73 -18.76 6.34
N TYR A 154 13.36 -18.12 5.36
CA TYR A 154 12.82 -17.99 4.01
C TYR A 154 12.82 -19.31 3.24
N ALA A 155 13.83 -20.17 3.45
CA ALA A 155 13.85 -21.51 2.87
C ALA A 155 12.69 -22.37 3.42
N GLU A 156 12.42 -22.28 4.72
CA GLU A 156 11.29 -22.96 5.34
C GLU A 156 9.94 -22.42 4.85
N LEU A 157 9.80 -21.09 4.74
CA LEU A 157 8.62 -20.47 4.14
C LEU A 157 8.38 -20.99 2.71
N ALA A 158 9.42 -20.96 1.86
CA ALA A 158 9.32 -21.41 0.47
C ALA A 158 8.85 -22.87 0.39
N ARG A 159 9.46 -23.75 1.19
CA ARG A 159 9.06 -25.16 1.28
C ARG A 159 7.61 -25.30 1.70
N ARG A 160 7.18 -24.59 2.76
CA ARG A 160 5.80 -24.66 3.26
C ARG A 160 4.77 -24.16 2.27
N LEU A 161 5.08 -23.11 1.49
CA LEU A 161 4.21 -22.61 0.42
C LEU A 161 4.06 -23.65 -0.69
N VAL A 162 5.16 -24.22 -1.19
CA VAL A 162 5.11 -25.24 -2.25
C VAL A 162 4.38 -26.50 -1.78
N ASP A 163 4.68 -27.01 -0.59
CA ASP A 163 4.04 -28.21 -0.02
C ASP A 163 2.51 -28.04 0.14
N ARG A 164 2.03 -26.80 0.23
CA ARG A 164 0.62 -26.44 0.39
C ARG A 164 -0.06 -26.04 -0.92
N GLY A 165 0.57 -26.26 -2.06
CA GLY A 165 -0.04 -25.90 -3.35
C GLY A 165 -0.03 -24.39 -3.64
N LEU A 166 0.69 -23.59 -2.85
CA LEU A 166 0.81 -22.13 -2.98
C LEU A 166 2.05 -21.75 -3.81
N GLN A 167 2.58 -22.66 -4.62
CA GLN A 167 3.83 -22.46 -5.36
C GLN A 167 3.82 -21.28 -6.36
N ASP A 168 2.65 -20.74 -6.71
CA ASP A 168 2.48 -19.62 -7.65
C ASP A 168 2.11 -18.29 -6.95
N ALA A 169 2.35 -18.20 -5.64
CA ALA A 169 2.08 -17.00 -4.84
C ALA A 169 2.84 -15.76 -5.34
N VAL A 170 2.21 -14.59 -5.20
CA VAL A 170 2.87 -13.29 -5.30
C VAL A 170 3.32 -12.89 -3.89
N LEU A 171 4.61 -12.70 -3.70
CA LEU A 171 5.21 -12.39 -2.40
C LEU A 171 5.63 -10.91 -2.38
N LEU A 172 5.36 -10.23 -1.27
CA LEU A 172 5.76 -8.84 -1.03
C LEU A 172 6.80 -8.79 0.11
N PRO A 173 8.08 -9.13 -0.13
CA PRO A 173 9.11 -8.99 0.88
C PRO A 173 9.32 -7.52 1.23
N GLY A 174 9.27 -7.18 2.52
CA GLY A 174 9.68 -5.86 3.00
C GLY A 174 8.84 -4.71 2.43
N TRP A 175 7.51 -4.85 2.34
CA TRP A 175 6.60 -3.80 1.88
C TRP A 175 6.76 -2.50 2.70
N GLU A 176 6.39 -1.36 2.11
CA GLU A 176 6.48 -0.02 2.70
C GLU A 176 7.88 0.34 3.25
N MET A 177 8.92 -0.18 2.61
CA MET A 177 10.31 0.00 3.05
C MET A 177 10.77 1.46 3.08
N ASN A 178 10.10 2.36 2.37
CA ASN A 178 10.43 3.77 2.31
C ASN A 178 9.99 4.56 3.55
N GLY A 179 9.14 3.99 4.41
CA GLY A 179 8.73 4.60 5.66
C GLY A 179 9.62 4.27 6.87
N ASP A 180 9.14 4.59 8.06
CA ASP A 180 9.84 4.38 9.34
C ASP A 180 9.21 3.31 10.26
N THR A 181 7.97 2.91 9.99
CA THR A 181 7.17 1.95 10.77
C THR A 181 7.86 0.60 10.97
N TYR A 182 8.41 0.02 9.90
CA TYR A 182 8.91 -1.34 9.92
C TYR A 182 10.40 -1.39 10.22
N THR A 183 10.83 -2.41 10.98
CA THR A 183 12.24 -2.70 11.25
C THR A 183 12.99 -3.12 9.98
N HIS A 184 12.28 -3.56 8.92
CA HIS A 184 12.87 -3.83 7.61
C HIS A 184 13.01 -2.60 6.70
N ARG A 185 12.73 -1.39 7.19
CA ARG A 185 12.84 -0.16 6.41
C ARG A 185 14.20 -0.02 5.73
N CYS A 186 14.20 0.64 4.58
CA CYS A 186 15.34 0.76 3.69
C CYS A 186 16.41 1.71 4.23
N GLU A 187 15.98 2.86 4.76
CA GLU A 187 16.84 3.76 5.53
C GLU A 187 17.09 3.16 6.91
N PRO A 188 18.32 3.13 7.44
CA PRO A 188 19.49 3.94 7.05
C PRO A 188 20.52 3.24 6.15
N ALA A 189 20.22 2.03 5.64
CA ALA A 189 21.21 1.22 4.93
C ALA A 189 20.69 0.68 3.60
N PRO A 190 20.36 1.56 2.62
CA PRO A 190 19.71 1.17 1.36
C PRO A 190 20.51 0.12 0.57
N GLU A 191 21.84 0.17 0.60
CA GLU A 191 22.67 -0.86 -0.06
C GLU A 191 22.57 -2.22 0.63
N ALA A 192 22.50 -2.25 1.96
CA ALA A 192 22.30 -3.49 2.71
C ALA A 192 20.87 -4.00 2.51
N TRP A 193 19.87 -3.12 2.48
CA TRP A 193 18.49 -3.46 2.16
C TRP A 193 18.38 -4.15 0.79
N LYS A 194 18.97 -3.56 -0.26
CA LYS A 194 18.95 -4.14 -1.62
C LYS A 194 19.62 -5.50 -1.66
N GLN A 195 20.79 -5.64 -1.03
CA GLN A 195 21.49 -6.92 -0.95
C GLN A 195 20.66 -7.97 -0.20
N TYR A 196 20.01 -7.57 0.90
CA TYR A 196 19.19 -8.47 1.68
C TYR A 196 17.92 -8.89 0.92
N TYR A 197 17.21 -7.97 0.26
CA TYR A 197 16.05 -8.31 -0.58
C TYR A 197 16.42 -9.34 -1.64
N ARG A 198 17.51 -9.09 -2.36
CA ARG A 198 18.05 -10.03 -3.38
C ARG A 198 18.33 -11.40 -2.77
N ARG A 199 18.94 -11.44 -1.58
CA ARG A 199 19.22 -12.69 -0.88
C ARG A 199 17.95 -13.48 -0.53
N VAL A 200 16.92 -12.79 -0.01
CA VAL A 200 15.62 -13.38 0.29
C VAL A 200 14.99 -13.97 -0.97
N VAL A 201 14.97 -13.22 -2.08
CA VAL A 201 14.46 -13.68 -3.37
C VAL A 201 15.22 -14.91 -3.89
N ASP A 202 16.56 -14.92 -3.81
CA ASP A 202 17.37 -16.06 -4.23
C ASP A 202 17.04 -17.33 -3.44
N VAL A 203 16.87 -17.21 -2.12
CA VAL A 203 16.49 -18.32 -1.24
C VAL A 203 15.09 -18.85 -1.59
N LEU A 204 14.11 -17.95 -1.76
CA LEU A 204 12.74 -18.32 -2.14
C LEU A 204 12.71 -19.01 -3.51
N ARG A 205 13.48 -18.52 -4.48
CA ARG A 205 13.57 -19.08 -5.83
C ARG A 205 14.31 -20.42 -5.89
N ALA A 206 15.19 -20.71 -4.93
CA ALA A 206 15.92 -21.97 -4.85
C ALA A 206 15.02 -23.17 -4.51
N GLN A 207 13.81 -22.94 -4.00
CA GLN A 207 12.87 -24.01 -3.65
C GLN A 207 12.37 -24.73 -4.92
N PRO A 208 12.54 -26.06 -5.02
CA PRO A 208 12.01 -26.83 -6.14
C PRO A 208 10.50 -26.71 -6.26
N GLY A 209 10.00 -26.54 -7.49
CA GLY A 209 8.57 -26.47 -7.79
C GLY A 209 7.95 -25.08 -7.66
N GLN A 210 8.70 -24.10 -7.15
CA GLN A 210 8.24 -22.72 -7.01
C GLN A 210 8.06 -22.02 -8.36
N ARG A 211 7.07 -21.11 -8.41
CA ARG A 211 6.76 -20.16 -9.49
C ARG A 211 6.30 -18.83 -8.88
N PHE A 212 6.90 -18.46 -7.75
CA PHE A 212 6.65 -17.22 -7.04
C PHE A 212 6.96 -16.02 -7.93
N ARG A 213 6.20 -14.95 -7.71
CA ARG A 213 6.45 -13.62 -8.26
C ARG A 213 6.71 -12.65 -7.12
N PHE A 214 7.58 -11.68 -7.33
CA PHE A 214 8.01 -10.73 -6.30
C PHE A 214 7.50 -9.34 -6.61
N ASP A 215 6.71 -8.79 -5.71
CA ASP A 215 6.12 -7.46 -5.83
C ASP A 215 6.87 -6.48 -4.91
N PHE A 216 7.47 -5.46 -5.52
CA PHE A 216 8.21 -4.40 -4.81
C PHE A 216 7.23 -3.25 -4.54
N THR A 217 6.82 -3.13 -3.27
CA THR A 217 5.69 -2.28 -2.87
C THR A 217 6.12 -1.23 -1.85
N PRO A 218 6.43 0.01 -2.27
CA PRO A 218 6.59 1.15 -1.37
C PRO A 218 5.23 1.75 -0.96
N SER A 219 5.22 2.56 0.10
CA SER A 219 4.12 3.50 0.37
C SER A 219 4.15 4.67 -0.61
N ARG A 220 2.99 5.28 -0.89
CA ARG A 220 2.89 6.46 -1.77
C ARG A 220 3.72 7.65 -1.27
N GLY A 221 4.71 8.04 -2.07
CA GLY A 221 5.56 9.20 -1.84
C GLY A 221 6.95 8.88 -1.31
N VAL A 222 7.70 9.94 -0.98
CA VAL A 222 9.08 9.83 -0.49
C VAL A 222 9.14 9.21 0.91
N ASP A 223 8.16 9.49 1.77
CA ASP A 223 8.19 9.19 3.21
C ASP A 223 9.58 9.47 3.85
N ALA A 224 10.29 8.47 4.39
CA ALA A 224 11.63 8.63 4.95
C ALA A 224 12.76 8.59 3.90
N ILE A 225 12.59 7.85 2.80
CA ILE A 225 13.54 7.76 1.68
C ILE A 225 12.81 7.54 0.36
N SER A 226 13.21 8.28 -0.69
CA SER A 226 12.67 8.10 -2.04
C SER A 226 12.79 6.63 -2.49
N TRP A 227 11.67 5.94 -2.65
CA TRP A 227 11.62 4.48 -2.85
C TRP A 227 12.43 3.97 -4.05
N PRO A 228 12.64 4.72 -5.16
CA PRO A 228 13.51 4.25 -6.23
C PRO A 228 14.95 3.99 -5.77
N GLN A 229 15.42 4.64 -4.69
CA GLN A 229 16.75 4.39 -4.11
C GLN A 229 16.86 3.00 -3.47
N CYS A 230 15.72 2.43 -3.07
CA CYS A 230 15.61 1.11 -2.49
C CYS A 230 15.43 0.03 -3.57
N TYR A 231 15.23 0.37 -4.84
CA TYR A 231 14.93 -0.63 -5.87
C TYR A 231 16.07 -1.67 -6.05
N PRO A 232 15.81 -2.98 -5.86
CA PRO A 232 16.87 -4.01 -5.81
C PRO A 232 17.28 -4.57 -7.18
N GLY A 233 16.59 -4.19 -8.26
CA GLY A 233 16.92 -4.54 -9.65
C GLY A 233 15.87 -5.40 -10.36
N ASP A 234 15.87 -5.32 -11.69
CA ASP A 234 14.86 -5.94 -12.56
C ASP A 234 14.82 -7.47 -12.52
N ASP A 235 15.94 -8.09 -12.16
CA ASP A 235 16.10 -9.54 -12.13
C ASP A 235 15.45 -10.19 -10.90
N VAL A 236 15.22 -9.43 -9.82
CA VAL A 236 14.64 -9.93 -8.56
C VAL A 236 13.25 -9.37 -8.26
N VAL A 237 12.72 -8.48 -9.10
CA VAL A 237 11.38 -7.91 -8.97
C VAL A 237 10.55 -8.25 -10.20
N ASP A 238 9.33 -8.72 -10.02
CA ASP A 238 8.42 -9.05 -11.12
C ASP A 238 7.31 -8.01 -11.30
N ILE A 239 6.92 -7.30 -10.22
CA ILE A 239 5.81 -6.35 -10.19
C ILE A 239 6.24 -5.08 -9.44
N ILE A 240 5.80 -3.91 -9.91
CA ILE A 240 5.98 -2.63 -9.21
C ILE A 240 4.66 -2.25 -8.52
N GLY A 241 4.62 -2.44 -7.20
CA GLY A 241 3.49 -2.12 -6.36
C GLY A 241 3.52 -0.70 -5.82
N MET A 242 2.45 -0.35 -5.12
CA MET A 242 2.34 0.86 -4.32
C MET A 242 1.17 0.70 -3.34
N ASP A 243 1.44 0.93 -2.07
CA ASP A 243 0.42 1.04 -1.04
C ASP A 243 -0.02 2.51 -0.94
N THR A 244 -1.32 2.75 -1.09
CA THR A 244 -1.86 4.12 -1.22
C THR A 244 -3.17 4.34 -0.47
N TYR A 245 -3.11 5.18 0.55
CA TYR A 245 -4.27 5.63 1.31
C TYR A 245 -4.56 7.11 1.06
N ASP A 246 -5.67 7.62 1.58
CA ASP A 246 -6.04 9.05 1.56
C ASP A 246 -5.23 9.93 2.54
N GLN A 247 -4.02 9.49 2.88
CA GLN A 247 -3.11 10.20 3.77
C GLN A 247 -2.43 11.37 3.06
N PRO A 248 -2.13 12.47 3.78
CA PRO A 248 -1.32 13.55 3.24
C PRO A 248 0.13 13.09 2.99
N PRO A 249 0.85 13.75 2.06
CA PRO A 249 0.37 14.84 1.22
C PRO A 249 -0.60 14.34 0.12
N GLY A 250 -1.56 15.19 -0.23
CA GLY A 250 -2.60 14.91 -1.23
C GLY A 250 -4.01 14.88 -0.64
N ALA A 251 -4.95 15.52 -1.32
CA ALA A 251 -6.38 15.55 -1.04
C ALA A 251 -7.24 15.33 -2.31
N SER A 252 -6.60 15.28 -3.50
CA SER A 252 -7.24 14.97 -4.77
C SER A 252 -6.47 13.89 -5.54
N TRP A 253 -7.13 13.26 -6.52
CA TRP A 253 -6.51 12.28 -7.40
C TRP A 253 -5.29 12.84 -8.15
N GLU A 254 -5.41 14.08 -8.65
CA GLU A 254 -4.33 14.76 -9.36
C GLU A 254 -3.11 14.95 -8.47
N GLU A 255 -3.31 15.20 -7.18
CA GLU A 255 -2.22 15.31 -6.21
C GLU A 255 -1.58 13.94 -5.94
N TYR A 256 -2.35 12.86 -5.79
CA TYR A 256 -1.77 11.51 -5.64
C TYR A 256 -0.96 11.08 -6.86
N VAL A 257 -1.39 11.47 -8.06
CA VAL A 257 -0.68 11.19 -9.32
C VAL A 257 0.56 12.07 -9.48
N GLY A 258 0.44 13.37 -9.17
CA GLY A 258 1.47 14.37 -9.40
C GLY A 258 2.48 14.56 -8.27
N GLN A 259 2.25 13.96 -7.10
CA GLN A 259 3.20 13.93 -6.00
C GLN A 259 4.50 13.24 -6.45
N GLN A 260 5.64 13.77 -6.01
CA GLN A 260 6.92 13.07 -6.11
C GLN A 260 6.81 11.67 -5.49
N ASP A 261 7.28 10.66 -6.22
CA ASP A 261 7.25 9.26 -5.81
C ASP A 261 5.81 8.73 -5.62
N GLY A 262 4.83 9.43 -6.21
CA GLY A 262 3.40 9.09 -6.21
C GLY A 262 2.98 8.14 -7.33
N LEU A 263 1.67 8.07 -7.60
CA LEU A 263 1.09 7.09 -8.54
C LEU A 263 1.56 7.31 -9.99
N GLY A 264 1.81 8.56 -10.39
CA GLY A 264 2.31 8.89 -11.72
C GLY A 264 3.77 8.47 -11.93
N ASP A 265 4.58 8.56 -10.87
CA ASP A 265 5.98 8.13 -10.91
C ASP A 265 6.08 6.60 -10.87
N GLN A 266 5.24 5.92 -10.08
CA GLN A 266 5.11 4.45 -10.11
C GLN A 266 4.81 3.92 -11.50
N ALA A 267 3.78 4.45 -12.15
CA ALA A 267 3.34 3.98 -13.46
C ALA A 267 4.44 4.17 -14.52
N ARG A 268 5.19 5.27 -14.41
CA ARG A 268 6.32 5.55 -15.30
C ARG A 268 7.50 4.63 -15.04
N PHE A 269 7.88 4.44 -13.78
CA PHE A 269 8.95 3.53 -13.38
C PHE A 269 8.62 2.10 -13.81
N ALA A 270 7.41 1.62 -13.58
CA ALA A 270 6.95 0.32 -14.05
C ALA A 270 7.06 0.20 -15.59
N ALA A 271 6.65 1.23 -16.34
CA ALA A 271 6.77 1.24 -17.79
C ALA A 271 8.24 1.25 -18.27
N GLU A 272 9.11 2.04 -17.63
CA GLU A 272 10.55 2.12 -17.92
C GLU A 272 11.27 0.79 -17.68
N HIS A 273 10.88 0.07 -16.63
CA HIS A 273 11.40 -1.24 -16.27
C HIS A 273 10.66 -2.41 -16.96
N GLY A 274 9.62 -2.11 -17.75
CA GLY A 274 8.82 -3.10 -18.46
C GLY A 274 8.05 -4.05 -17.56
N LYS A 275 7.56 -3.57 -16.40
CA LYS A 275 6.89 -4.37 -15.37
C LYS A 275 5.41 -4.01 -15.21
N PRO A 276 4.55 -4.97 -14.82
CA PRO A 276 3.17 -4.68 -14.43
C PRO A 276 3.12 -3.82 -13.15
N VAL A 277 2.00 -3.11 -13.01
CA VAL A 277 1.66 -2.30 -11.82
C VAL A 277 0.70 -3.07 -10.92
N SER A 278 0.88 -2.98 -9.61
CA SER A 278 -0.09 -3.43 -8.61
C SER A 278 -0.42 -2.32 -7.59
N PHE A 279 -1.53 -2.52 -6.88
CA PHE A 279 -1.94 -1.74 -5.72
C PHE A 279 -2.33 -2.71 -4.61
N PRO A 280 -1.35 -3.32 -3.92
CA PRO A 280 -1.61 -4.36 -2.93
C PRO A 280 -2.45 -3.83 -1.76
N GLU A 281 -2.22 -2.59 -1.36
CA GLU A 281 -3.07 -1.87 -0.42
C GLU A 281 -3.60 -0.56 -0.99
N TRP A 282 -4.90 -0.34 -0.81
CA TRP A 282 -5.50 0.98 -0.99
C TRP A 282 -6.78 1.11 -0.16
N GLY A 283 -7.06 2.32 0.32
CA GLY A 283 -8.24 2.57 1.12
C GLY A 283 -8.40 4.01 1.58
N CYS A 284 -9.52 4.30 2.25
CA CYS A 284 -9.75 5.57 2.93
C CYS A 284 -9.51 5.39 4.44
N SER A 285 -8.75 6.28 5.06
CA SER A 285 -8.51 6.27 6.50
C SER A 285 -9.70 6.88 7.25
N ALA A 286 -10.09 6.27 8.37
CA ALA A 286 -11.23 6.71 9.17
C ALA A 286 -11.03 8.08 9.85
N THR A 287 -9.83 8.66 9.78
CA THR A 287 -9.42 9.86 10.51
C THR A 287 -9.71 11.17 9.78
N ALA A 288 -10.31 11.16 8.58
CA ALA A 288 -10.77 12.36 7.88
C ALA A 288 -11.95 13.05 8.61
N THR A 289 -11.70 13.63 9.78
CA THR A 289 -12.70 14.32 10.62
C THR A 289 -12.73 15.83 10.36
N THR A 290 -12.01 16.33 9.36
CA THR A 290 -12.21 17.70 8.90
C THR A 290 -13.34 17.70 7.88
N ARG A 291 -14.44 18.32 8.31
CA ARG A 291 -15.63 18.70 7.53
C ARG A 291 -15.21 19.64 6.37
N SER A 292 -14.47 19.11 5.41
CA SER A 292 -14.19 19.69 4.11
C SER A 292 -15.22 19.13 3.15
N THR A 293 -16.02 20.00 2.55
CA THR A 293 -17.05 19.68 1.55
C THR A 293 -16.49 19.18 0.21
N SER A 294 -15.31 18.58 0.19
CA SER A 294 -14.73 17.89 -0.97
C SER A 294 -13.89 16.65 -0.63
N GLY A 295 -13.91 16.17 0.62
CA GLY A 295 -13.17 14.98 1.08
C GLY A 295 -14.04 13.76 1.37
N THR A 296 -15.11 13.53 0.62
CA THR A 296 -15.89 12.28 0.70
C THR A 296 -15.34 11.25 -0.28
N CYS A 297 -15.14 10.01 0.18
CA CYS A 297 -15.04 8.81 -0.67
C CYS A 297 -16.40 8.56 -1.35
N THR A 298 -16.77 9.49 -2.23
CA THR A 298 -17.83 9.33 -3.21
C THR A 298 -17.14 9.00 -4.53
N PRO A 299 -17.45 7.86 -5.17
CA PRO A 299 -17.09 7.66 -6.56
C PRO A 299 -17.64 8.87 -7.33
N GLY A 300 -16.77 9.65 -7.96
CA GLY A 300 -17.16 10.72 -8.89
C GLY A 300 -17.87 10.20 -10.15
N TRP A 301 -18.38 8.97 -10.14
CA TRP A 301 -19.18 8.40 -11.21
C TRP A 301 -20.66 8.68 -10.93
N ARG A 302 -21.19 9.74 -11.53
CA ARG A 302 -22.63 9.87 -11.75
C ARG A 302 -22.95 9.19 -13.09
N PRO A 303 -23.71 8.07 -13.12
CA PRO A 303 -24.26 7.58 -14.38
C PRO A 303 -25.14 8.68 -14.98
N ARG A 304 -24.89 9.06 -16.25
CA ARG A 304 -25.88 9.81 -17.01
C ARG A 304 -27.07 8.87 -17.18
N THR A 305 -28.18 9.18 -16.52
CA THR A 305 -29.47 8.60 -16.90
C THR A 305 -29.75 9.02 -18.34
N PRO A 306 -30.19 8.11 -19.23
CA PRO A 306 -30.71 8.51 -20.52
C PRO A 306 -31.91 9.43 -20.27
N SER A 307 -31.84 10.65 -20.79
CA SER A 307 -33.02 11.51 -20.85
C SER A 307 -34.02 10.85 -21.80
N THR A 308 -35.00 10.15 -21.24
CA THR A 308 -36.27 9.96 -21.89
C THR A 308 -37.13 11.16 -21.52
N ALA A 309 -37.27 12.10 -22.45
CA ALA A 309 -38.38 13.03 -22.46
C ALA A 309 -39.15 12.83 -23.78
N PRO A 310 -40.49 12.92 -23.75
CA PRO A 310 -41.38 12.65 -24.88
C PRO A 310 -41.26 13.67 -26.02
#